data_AF-A0A178A9N1-F1
#
_entry.id   AF-A0A178A9N1-F1
#
_cell.length_a   1.000
_cell.length_b   1.000
_cell.length_c   1.000
_cell.angle_alpha   90.00
_cell.angle_beta   90.00
_cell.angle_gamma   90.00
#
_symmetry.space_group_name_H-M   'P 1'
#
loop_
_entity.id
_entity.type
_entity.pdbx_description
1 polymer ?
#
loop_
_entity_poly.entity_id
_entity_poly.type
_entity_poly.pdbx_seq_one_letter_code
_entity_poly.pdbx_strand_id
1 'polypeptide(L)'
;INDLLSVKKELAAGASSSNILFVLYAETGSLQVALERALNLLAQCSAEYEICTARLYQAYHDRPDIVEALKKLVTGCRYMCTGNLAWSLATTRYGVVAKHDGTVDISL
;
A
#
# COMPACT_ATOMS: atom_id res chain seq x y z
N ILE A 1 -1.82 1.62 -1.66
CA ILE A 1 -1.30 1.06 -2.93
C ILE A 1 -2.36 1.07 -4.01
N ASN A 2 -3.53 0.44 -3.81
CA ASN A 2 -4.62 0.43 -4.81
C ASN A 2 -4.88 1.82 -5.40
N ASP A 3 -5.21 2.80 -4.56
CA ASP A 3 -5.56 4.16 -4.97
C ASP A 3 -4.50 4.84 -5.85
N LEU A 4 -3.22 4.53 -5.62
CA LEU A 4 -2.11 5.08 -6.41
C LEU A 4 -2.06 4.46 -7.81
N LEU A 5 -2.28 3.15 -7.92
CA LEU A 5 -2.22 2.42 -9.19
C LEU A 5 -3.52 2.53 -9.99
N SER A 6 -4.66 2.66 -9.29
CA SER A 6 -5.98 2.75 -9.91
C SER A 6 -6.38 4.18 -10.31
N VAL A 7 -5.61 5.20 -9.92
CA VAL A 7 -5.98 6.62 -10.07
C VAL A 7 -6.44 6.99 -11.48
N LYS A 8 -5.73 6.54 -12.52
CA LYS A 8 -6.11 6.84 -13.92
C LYS A 8 -7.46 6.23 -14.28
N LYS A 9 -7.65 4.96 -13.96
CA LYS A 9 -8.89 4.22 -14.20
C LYS A 9 -10.06 4.86 -13.46
N GLU A 10 -9.85 5.25 -12.20
CA GLU A 10 -10.89 5.85 -11.37
C GLU A 10 -11.22 7.28 -11.80
N LEU A 11 -10.22 8.04 -12.28
CA LEU A 11 -10.43 9.35 -12.88
C LEU A 11 -11.30 9.24 -14.15
N ALA A 12 -10.99 8.28 -15.03
CA ALA A 12 -11.79 8.03 -16.24
C ALA A 12 -13.24 7.62 -15.94
N ALA A 13 -13.49 7.05 -14.75
CA ALA A 13 -14.81 6.68 -14.28
C ALA A 13 -15.55 7.79 -13.51
N GLY A 14 -15.00 9.01 -13.45
CA GLY A 14 -15.64 10.17 -12.82
C GLY A 14 -15.10 10.56 -11.44
N ALA A 15 -13.91 10.05 -11.05
CA ALA A 15 -13.19 10.40 -9.81
C ALA A 15 -14.00 10.20 -8.51
N SER A 16 -13.90 9.00 -7.93
CA SER A 16 -14.57 8.65 -6.66
C SER A 16 -13.93 9.32 -5.43
N SER A 17 -14.72 9.84 -4.51
CA SER A 17 -14.24 10.36 -3.21
C SER A 17 -13.58 9.29 -2.32
N SER A 18 -13.67 8.02 -2.68
CA SER A 18 -12.98 6.92 -1.99
C SER A 18 -11.49 6.83 -2.31
N ASN A 19 -10.98 7.55 -3.32
CA ASN A 19 -9.56 7.55 -3.67
C ASN A 19 -8.83 8.68 -2.97
N ILE A 20 -7.78 8.33 -2.21
CA ILE A 20 -7.03 9.32 -1.44
C ILE A 20 -6.40 10.43 -2.28
N LEU A 21 -6.01 10.16 -3.53
CA LEU A 21 -5.41 11.18 -4.40
C LEU A 21 -6.40 12.26 -4.80
N PHE A 22 -7.67 11.92 -5.02
CA PHE A 22 -8.69 12.91 -5.34
C PHE A 22 -9.07 13.75 -4.13
N VAL A 23 -9.14 13.14 -2.94
CA VAL A 23 -9.35 13.85 -1.68
C VAL A 23 -8.21 14.85 -1.43
N LEU A 24 -6.96 14.38 -1.48
CA LEU A 24 -5.80 15.23 -1.25
C LEU A 24 -5.63 16.30 -2.34
N TYR A 25 -5.99 16.00 -3.59
CA TYR A 25 -5.99 16.99 -4.66
C TYR A 25 -7.03 18.09 -4.40
N ALA A 26 -8.24 17.74 -3.96
CA ALA A 26 -9.27 18.71 -3.61
C ALA A 26 -8.82 19.66 -2.47
N GLU A 27 -8.03 19.16 -1.53
CA GLU A 27 -7.47 19.97 -0.44
C GLU A 27 -6.28 20.84 -0.85
N THR A 28 -5.42 20.34 -1.74
CA THR A 28 -4.12 20.96 -2.02
C THR A 28 -4.07 21.72 -3.35
N GLY A 29 -4.97 21.43 -4.28
CA GLY A 29 -4.96 21.93 -5.65
C GLY A 29 -3.76 21.46 -6.50
N SER A 30 -2.93 20.54 -5.99
CA SER A 30 -1.70 20.09 -6.64
C SER A 30 -1.58 18.58 -6.60
N LEU A 31 -1.56 17.96 -7.78
CA LEU A 31 -1.39 16.50 -7.90
C LEU A 31 -0.06 16.03 -7.32
N GLN A 32 1.02 16.81 -7.51
CA GLN A 32 2.33 16.47 -6.97
C GLN A 32 2.31 16.45 -5.44
N VAL A 33 1.73 17.47 -4.80
CA VAL A 33 1.63 17.54 -3.34
C VAL A 33 0.71 16.43 -2.81
N ALA A 34 -0.40 16.15 -3.50
CA ALA A 34 -1.29 15.04 -3.16
C ALA A 34 -0.59 13.68 -3.23
N LEU A 35 0.21 13.44 -4.28
CA LEU A 35 1.00 12.22 -4.44
C LEU A 35 2.05 12.07 -3.34
N GLU A 36 2.81 13.12 -3.05
CA GLU A 36 3.81 13.12 -1.97
C GLU A 36 3.18 12.82 -0.61
N ARG A 37 2.03 13.43 -0.30
CA ARG A 37 1.29 13.14 0.92
C ARG A 37 0.81 11.69 0.98
N ALA A 38 0.25 11.16 -0.11
CA ALA A 38 -0.19 9.77 -0.16
C ALA A 38 0.96 8.77 0.02
N LEU A 39 2.12 9.04 -0.59
CA LEU A 39 3.33 8.23 -0.41
C LEU A 39 3.87 8.31 1.02
N ASN A 40 3.87 9.49 1.62
CA ASN A 40 4.27 9.68 3.01
C ASN A 40 3.36 8.92 3.97
N LEU A 41 2.04 8.95 3.75
CA LEU A 41 1.08 8.15 4.54
C LEU A 41 1.36 6.65 4.40
N LEU A 42 1.63 6.17 3.18
CA LEU A 42 1.99 4.77 2.96
C LEU A 42 3.28 4.38 3.72
N ALA A 43 4.30 5.23 3.68
CA ALA A 43 5.55 5.03 4.41
C ALA A 43 5.34 5.04 5.94
N GLN A 44 4.54 5.97 6.45
CA GLN A 44 4.17 6.06 7.86
C GLN A 44 3.44 4.80 8.32
N CYS A 45 2.41 4.35 7.60
CA CYS A 45 1.70 3.11 7.91
C CYS A 45 2.64 1.90 7.95
N SER A 46 3.61 1.82 7.03
CA SER A 46 4.62 0.74 7.04
C SER A 46 5.53 0.82 8.26
N ALA A 47 5.95 2.02 8.68
CA ALA A 47 6.79 2.20 9.86
C ALA A 47 6.01 1.89 11.15
N GLU A 48 4.78 2.38 11.26
CA GLU A 48 3.89 2.11 12.39
C GLU A 48 3.59 0.61 12.53
N TYR A 49 3.44 -0.11 11.42
CA TYR A 49 3.27 -1.55 11.44
C TYR A 49 4.44 -2.28 12.12
N GLU A 50 5.67 -1.89 11.80
CA GLU A 50 6.88 -2.47 12.42
C GLU A 50 6.98 -2.10 13.91
N ILE A 51 6.66 -0.86 14.28
CA ILE A 51 6.62 -0.42 15.67
C ILE A 51 5.59 -1.23 16.47
N CYS A 52 4.37 -1.38 15.94
CA CYS A 52 3.30 -2.16 16.56
C CYS A 52 3.67 -3.63 16.70
N THR A 53 4.31 -4.21 15.68
CA THR A 53 4.82 -5.58 15.71
C THR A 53 5.85 -5.77 16.82
N ALA A 54 6.82 -4.87 16.94
CA ALA A 54 7.83 -4.93 18.00
C ALA A 54 7.20 -4.82 19.40
N ARG A 55 6.23 -3.91 19.57
CA ARG A 55 5.47 -3.77 20.83
C ARG A 55 4.70 -5.03 21.18
N LEU A 56 4.07 -5.69 20.21
CA LEU A 56 3.36 -6.95 20.43
C LEU A 56 4.32 -8.05 20.88
N TYR A 57 5.48 -8.21 20.24
CA TYR A 57 6.45 -9.22 20.67
C TYR A 57 7.02 -8.94 22.07
N GLN A 58 7.26 -7.68 22.41
CA GLN A 58 7.71 -7.30 23.74
C GLN A 58 6.63 -7.60 24.80
N ALA A 59 5.36 -7.29 24.51
CA ALA A 59 4.25 -7.46 25.44
C ALA A 59 3.97 -8.93 25.79
N TYR A 60 4.25 -9.85 24.87
CA TYR A 60 4.00 -11.30 25.03
C TYR A 60 5.29 -12.12 25.08
N HIS A 61 6.44 -11.53 25.39
CA HIS A 61 7.75 -12.19 25.33
C HIS A 61 7.86 -13.43 26.22
N ASP A 62 7.09 -13.51 27.30
CA ASP A 62 7.00 -14.61 28.25
C ASP A 62 5.96 -15.68 27.87
N ARG A 63 5.30 -15.52 26.72
CA ARG A 63 4.22 -16.39 26.21
C ARG A 63 4.58 -16.96 24.83
N PRO A 64 5.41 -18.02 24.75
CA PRO A 64 5.88 -18.59 23.49
C PRO A 64 4.76 -19.03 22.54
N ASP A 65 3.66 -19.55 23.10
CA ASP A 65 2.45 -19.93 22.37
C ASP A 65 1.84 -18.75 21.61
N ILE A 66 1.73 -17.59 22.29
CA ILE A 66 1.21 -16.36 21.71
C ILE A 66 2.20 -15.77 20.70
N VAL A 67 3.50 -15.77 21.00
CA VAL A 67 4.53 -15.26 20.09
C VAL A 67 4.52 -16.00 18.76
N GLU A 68 4.39 -17.32 18.76
CA GLU A 68 4.30 -18.09 17.51
C GLU A 68 3.03 -17.78 16.71
N ALA A 69 1.88 -17.58 17.38
CA ALA A 69 0.67 -17.13 16.70
C ALA A 69 0.82 -15.71 16.13
N LEU A 70 1.43 -14.79 16.88
CA LEU A 70 1.72 -13.43 16.43
C LEU A 70 2.65 -13.42 15.21
N LYS A 71 3.69 -14.26 15.18
CA LYS A 71 4.58 -14.38 14.01
C LYS A 71 3.81 -14.74 12.74
N LYS A 72 2.85 -15.68 12.84
CA LYS A 72 2.00 -16.08 11.70
C LYS A 72 1.10 -14.93 11.26
N LEU A 73 0.45 -14.24 12.20
CA LEU A 73 -0.40 -13.10 11.92
C LEU A 73 0.38 -11.96 11.24
N VAL A 74 1.50 -11.55 11.83
CA VAL A 74 2.36 -10.48 11.31
C VAL A 74 2.89 -10.82 9.93
N THR A 75 3.33 -12.06 9.72
CA THR A 75 3.81 -12.51 8.41
C THR A 75 2.69 -12.52 7.38
N GLY A 76 1.50 -12.99 7.75
CA GLY A 76 0.31 -12.97 6.89
C GLY A 76 -0.07 -11.56 6.46
N CYS A 77 -0.13 -10.62 7.40
CA CYS A 77 -0.40 -9.21 7.09
C CYS A 77 0.65 -8.60 6.14
N ARG A 78 1.96 -8.91 6.33
CA ARG A 78 3.00 -8.48 5.38
C ARG A 78 2.76 -9.06 3.99
N TYR A 79 2.43 -10.34 3.88
CA TYR A 79 2.12 -10.97 2.60
C TYR A 79 0.87 -10.39 1.94
N MET A 80 -0.13 -9.97 2.70
CA MET A 80 -1.29 -9.27 2.14
C MET A 80 -0.88 -7.95 1.49
N CYS A 81 0.00 -7.17 2.13
CA CYS A 81 0.48 -5.91 1.57
C CYS A 81 1.38 -6.11 0.34
N THR A 82 2.39 -6.98 0.43
CA THR A 82 3.34 -7.20 -0.66
C THR A 82 2.74 -8.01 -1.80
N GLY A 83 1.88 -8.99 -1.51
CA GLY A 83 1.12 -9.75 -2.48
C GLY A 83 0.14 -8.88 -3.26
N ASN A 84 -0.53 -7.93 -2.60
CA ASN A 84 -1.39 -6.96 -3.30
C ASN A 84 -0.59 -6.07 -4.26
N LEU A 85 0.60 -5.59 -3.85
CA LEU A 85 1.48 -4.83 -4.73
C LEU A 85 1.96 -5.67 -5.91
N ALA A 86 2.48 -6.87 -5.65
CA ALA A 86 2.98 -7.77 -6.67
C ALA A 86 1.88 -8.13 -7.67
N TRP A 87 0.67 -8.46 -7.20
CA TRP A 87 -0.47 -8.72 -8.06
C TRP A 87 -0.85 -7.49 -8.88
N SER A 88 -0.89 -6.30 -8.25
CA SER A 88 -1.25 -5.06 -8.93
C SER A 88 -0.25 -4.69 -10.03
N LEU A 89 1.02 -5.03 -9.88
CA LEU A 89 2.06 -4.83 -10.90
C LEU A 89 2.13 -5.98 -11.92
N ALA A 90 1.56 -7.15 -11.65
CA ALA A 90 1.53 -8.26 -12.59
C ALA A 90 0.29 -8.22 -13.52
N THR A 91 -0.76 -7.50 -13.12
CA THR A 91 -2.02 -7.41 -13.88
C THR A 91 -2.03 -6.22 -14.83
N THR A 92 -2.67 -6.39 -15.99
CA THR A 92 -2.95 -5.29 -16.94
C THR A 92 -4.05 -4.35 -16.45
N ARG A 93 -4.76 -4.70 -15.36
CA ARG A 93 -5.92 -3.96 -14.81
C ARG A 93 -5.68 -2.47 -14.60
N TYR A 94 -4.46 -2.08 -14.27
CA TYR A 94 -4.10 -0.70 -13.93
C TYR A 94 -3.28 0.01 -15.02
N GLY A 95 -2.96 -0.67 -16.13
CA GLY A 95 -2.10 -0.12 -17.18
C GLY A 95 -0.64 0.12 -16.74
N VAL A 96 -0.22 -0.46 -15.61
CA VAL A 96 1.15 -0.42 -15.08
C VAL A 96 1.56 -1.86 -14.80
N VAL A 97 2.52 -2.38 -15.56
CA VAL A 97 2.95 -3.79 -15.48
C VAL A 97 4.46 -3.88 -15.28
N ALA A 98 4.90 -4.53 -14.20
CA ALA A 98 6.31 -4.82 -13.97
C ALA A 98 6.75 -6.04 -14.79
N LYS A 99 7.88 -5.93 -15.49
CA LYS A 99 8.52 -7.00 -16.24
C LYS A 99 9.59 -7.70 -15.40
N HIS A 100 9.93 -8.92 -15.79
CA HIS A 100 10.94 -9.73 -15.10
C HIS A 100 12.36 -9.14 -15.14
N ASP A 101 12.63 -8.23 -16.07
CA ASP A 101 13.91 -7.52 -16.21
C ASP A 101 14.00 -6.27 -15.30
N GLY A 102 13.00 -6.02 -14.46
CA GLY A 102 12.93 -4.86 -13.57
C GLY A 102 12.38 -3.59 -14.22
N THR A 103 12.03 -3.62 -15.51
CA THR A 103 11.37 -2.49 -16.17
C THR A 103 9.87 -2.46 -15.87
N VAL A 104 9.25 -1.29 -16.05
CA VAL A 104 7.81 -1.11 -15.87
C VAL A 104 7.21 -0.61 -17.19
N ASP A 105 6.23 -1.34 -17.70
CA ASP A 105 5.40 -0.93 -18.82
C ASP A 105 4.27 -0.03 -18.32
N ILE A 106 4.10 1.12 -18.96
CA ILE A 106 3.02 2.06 -18.64
C ILE A 106 2.23 2.28 -19.92
N SER A 107 1.06 1.65 -19.99
CA SER A 107 0.13 1.87 -21.09
C SER A 107 -0.57 3.22 -20.87
N LEU A 108 -0.31 4.15 -21.79
CA LEU A 108 -0.93 5.48 -21.83
C LEU A 108 -2.35 5.44 -22.38
#